data_AF-A0A7W5C3B1-F1
#
_entry.id   AF-A0A7W5C3B1-F1
#
_cell.length_a   1.000
_cell.length_b   1.000
_cell.length_c   1.000
_cell.angle_alpha   90.00
_cell.angle_beta   90.00
_cell.angle_gamma   90.00
#
_symmetry.space_group_name_H-M   'P 1'
#
loop_
_entity.id
_entity.type
_entity.pdbx_description
1 polymer ?
#
loop_
_entity_poly.entity_id
_entity_poly.type
_entity_poly.pdbx_seq_one_letter_code
_entity_poly.pdbx_strand_id
1 'polypeptide(L)'
;MDKTVRRYYQQKQKQKEIEQELSDLRNQILAYLTEQEAGELEIGSHKVKIVVQERKEFDENKLYEALPDPELWRMLSKPDTSKIASLLKLNVISEERIKDTYATKTVRLLQVDKK
;
A
#
# COMPACT_ATOMS: atom_id res chain seq x y z
N MET A 1 13.08 35.15 7.21
CA MET A 1 13.19 33.75 7.68
C MET A 1 12.25 33.42 8.82
N ASP A 2 12.24 34.18 9.92
CA ASP A 2 11.41 33.92 11.11
C ASP A 2 9.90 33.72 10.80
N LYS A 3 9.29 34.65 10.05
CA LYS A 3 7.89 34.54 9.59
C LYS A 3 7.62 33.27 8.76
N THR A 4 8.58 32.86 7.94
CA THR A 4 8.47 31.67 7.08
C THR A 4 8.51 30.39 7.90
N VAL A 5 9.43 30.30 8.87
CA VAL A 5 9.56 29.14 9.78
C VAL A 5 8.31 29.00 10.65
N ARG A 6 7.79 30.11 11.19
CA ARG A 6 6.54 30.10 11.98
C ARG A 6 5.34 29.65 11.14
N ARG A 7 5.25 30.11 9.88
CA ARG A 7 4.19 29.68 8.96
C ARG A 7 4.33 28.20 8.63
N TYR A 8 5.54 27.70 8.37
CA TYR A 8 5.79 26.28 8.14
C TYR A 8 5.34 25.43 9.33
N TYR A 9 5.71 25.81 10.55
CA TYR A 9 5.32 25.08 11.76
C TYR A 9 3.79 25.05 11.95
N GLN A 10 3.10 26.17 11.71
CA GLN A 10 1.63 26.21 11.74
C GLN A 10 1.00 25.29 10.69
N GLN A 11 1.55 25.26 9.47
CA GLN A 11 1.05 24.34 8.43
C GLN A 11 1.32 22.88 8.80
N LYS A 12 2.44 22.58 9.46
CA LYS A 12 2.75 21.24 9.96
C LYS A 12 1.77 20.78 11.05
N GLN A 13 1.35 21.69 11.93
CA GLN A 13 0.32 21.38 12.93
C GLN A 13 -1.04 21.11 12.26
N LYS A 14 -1.46 21.98 11.34
CA LYS A 14 -2.70 21.77 10.57
C LYS A 14 -2.67 20.48 9.75
N GLN A 15 -1.53 20.16 9.15
CA GLN A 15 -1.32 18.90 8.45
C GLN A 15 -1.63 17.72 9.38
N LYS A 16 -1.09 17.73 10.60
CA LYS A 16 -1.34 16.68 11.59
C LYS A 16 -2.83 16.58 11.97
N GLU A 17 -3.50 17.71 12.17
CA GLU A 17 -4.94 17.74 12.47
C GLU A 17 -5.78 17.18 11.31
N ILE A 18 -5.48 17.58 10.08
CA ILE A 18 -6.14 17.08 8.87
C ILE A 18 -5.88 15.58 8.69
N GLU A 19 -4.65 15.11 8.89
CA GLU A 19 -4.33 13.67 8.83
C GLU A 19 -5.13 12.87 9.86
N GLN A 20 -5.31 13.41 11.07
CA GLN A 20 -6.09 12.77 12.12
C GLN A 20 -7.59 12.76 11.78
N GLU A 21 -8.14 13.87 11.29
CA GLU A 21 -9.53 13.97 10.84
C GLU A 21 -9.82 13.03 9.66
N LEU A 22 -8.94 12.97 8.67
CA LEU A 22 -9.05 12.04 7.54
C LEU A 22 -9.01 10.58 7.99
N SER A 23 -8.17 10.25 8.97
CA SER A 23 -8.09 8.91 9.54
C SER A 23 -9.40 8.52 10.25
N ASP A 24 -9.96 9.46 11.01
CA ASP A 24 -11.23 9.25 11.72
C ASP A 24 -12.41 9.07 10.74
N LEU A 25 -12.54 9.97 9.75
CA LEU A 25 -13.54 9.86 8.69
C LEU A 25 -13.41 8.54 7.92
N ARG A 26 -12.19 8.11 7.60
CA ARG A 26 -11.94 6.82 6.96
C ARG A 26 -12.47 5.67 7.82
N ASN A 27 -12.23 5.69 9.12
CA ASN A 27 -12.70 4.63 10.03
C ASN A 27 -14.23 4.63 10.12
N GLN A 28 -14.87 5.80 10.20
CA GLN A 28 -16.34 5.91 10.18
C GLN A 28 -16.94 5.33 8.90
N ILE A 29 -16.36 5.67 7.73
CA ILE A 29 -16.82 5.15 6.44
C ILE A 29 -16.62 3.62 6.35
N LEU A 30 -15.48 3.11 6.81
CA LEU A 30 -15.21 1.66 6.82
C LEU A 30 -16.17 0.90 7.76
N ALA A 31 -16.47 1.46 8.94
CA ALA A 31 -17.46 0.89 9.86
C ALA A 31 -18.84 0.81 9.18
N TYR A 32 -19.27 1.91 8.57
CA TYR A 32 -20.54 1.98 7.83
C TYR A 32 -20.62 0.94 6.69
N LEU A 33 -19.56 0.80 5.88
CA LEU A 33 -19.50 -0.20 4.82
C LEU A 33 -19.53 -1.64 5.37
N THR A 34 -18.88 -1.87 6.52
CA THR A 34 -18.85 -3.18 7.18
C THR A 34 -20.22 -3.54 7.73
N GLU A 35 -20.93 -2.60 8.34
CA GLU A 35 -22.31 -2.77 8.82
C GLU A 35 -23.30 -3.05 7.69
N GLN A 36 -23.08 -2.47 6.51
CA GLN A 36 -23.92 -2.69 5.33
C GLN A 36 -23.56 -3.97 4.55
N GLU A 37 -22.51 -4.69 4.96
CA GLU A 37 -21.90 -5.82 4.19
C GLU A 37 -21.66 -5.48 2.70
N ALA A 38 -21.48 -4.19 2.40
CA ALA A 38 -21.41 -3.66 1.04
C ALA A 38 -19.96 -3.35 0.67
N GLY A 39 -19.48 -3.91 -0.45
CA GLY A 39 -18.16 -3.59 -1.00
C GLY A 39 -18.10 -2.23 -1.70
N GLU A 40 -19.26 -1.66 -2.04
CA GLU A 40 -19.41 -0.40 -2.77
C GLU A 40 -20.72 0.29 -2.35
N LEU A 41 -20.67 1.60 -2.13
CA LEU A 41 -21.81 2.42 -1.76
C LEU A 41 -21.76 3.76 -2.51
N GLU A 42 -22.92 4.27 -2.88
CA GLU A 42 -23.08 5.63 -3.42
C GLU A 42 -23.71 6.51 -2.35
N ILE A 43 -22.98 7.54 -1.91
CA ILE A 43 -23.44 8.49 -0.88
C ILE A 43 -23.48 9.89 -1.50
N GLY A 44 -24.67 10.34 -1.86
CA GLY A 44 -24.88 11.63 -2.54
C GLY A 44 -24.19 11.68 -3.90
N SER A 45 -23.24 12.61 -4.07
CA SER A 45 -22.43 12.77 -5.30
C SER A 45 -21.09 12.02 -5.26
N HIS A 46 -20.85 11.20 -4.25
CA HIS A 46 -19.59 10.47 -4.09
C HIS A 46 -19.82 8.97 -4.13
N LYS A 47 -18.96 8.27 -4.87
CA LYS A 47 -18.91 6.82 -4.93
C LYS A 47 -17.81 6.34 -4.00
N VAL A 48 -18.17 5.48 -3.05
CA VAL A 48 -17.27 4.93 -2.05
C VAL A 48 -17.13 3.44 -2.30
N LYS A 49 -15.91 2.95 -2.46
CA LYS A 49 -15.62 1.55 -2.72
C LYS A 49 -14.51 1.04 -1.80
N ILE A 50 -14.70 -0.14 -1.23
CA ILE A 50 -13.61 -0.89 -0.62
C ILE A 50 -12.92 -1.69 -1.71
N VAL A 51 -11.73 -1.25 -2.08
CA VAL A 51 -10.87 -2.02 -2.99
C VAL A 51 -10.03 -2.96 -2.15
N VAL A 52 -10.28 -4.25 -2.31
CA VAL A 52 -9.41 -5.29 -1.78
C VAL A 52 -8.19 -5.38 -2.69
N GLN A 53 -7.04 -4.92 -2.21
CA GLN A 53 -5.78 -5.05 -2.91
C GLN A 53 -4.95 -6.16 -2.28
N GLU A 54 -4.55 -7.13 -3.09
CA GLU A 54 -3.62 -8.16 -2.68
C GLU A 54 -2.20 -7.59 -2.76
N ARG A 55 -1.59 -7.35 -1.60
CA ARG A 55 -0.20 -6.92 -1.53
C ARG A 55 0.68 -8.12 -1.21
N LYS A 56 1.61 -8.43 -2.09
CA LYS A 56 2.66 -9.42 -1.85
C LYS A 56 3.72 -8.78 -0.93
N GLU A 57 3.77 -9.21 0.32
CA GLU A 57 4.87 -8.88 1.23
C GLU A 57 5.93 -9.98 1.11
N PHE A 58 7.03 -9.65 0.44
CA PHE A 58 8.15 -10.57 0.28
C PHE A 58 9.02 -10.56 1.54
N ASP A 59 9.31 -11.74 2.05
CA ASP A 59 10.28 -11.97 3.11
C ASP A 59 11.68 -11.80 2.53
N GLU A 60 12.44 -10.86 3.08
CA GLU A 60 13.79 -10.55 2.61
C GLU A 60 14.72 -11.78 2.66
N ASN A 61 14.71 -12.51 3.79
CA ASN A 61 15.56 -13.69 3.96
C ASN A 61 15.18 -14.81 2.99
N LYS A 62 13.88 -15.14 2.91
CA LYS A 62 13.40 -16.20 2.02
C LYS A 62 13.60 -15.84 0.55
N LEU A 63 13.38 -14.57 0.19
CA LEU A 63 13.61 -14.09 -1.16
C LEU A 63 15.10 -14.17 -1.51
N TYR A 64 15.98 -13.75 -0.62
CA TYR A 64 17.43 -13.88 -0.79
C TYR A 64 17.85 -15.34 -1.02
N GLU A 65 17.37 -16.27 -0.20
CA GLU A 65 17.66 -17.70 -0.34
C GLU A 65 17.08 -18.33 -1.61
N ALA A 66 15.96 -17.82 -2.11
CA ALA A 66 15.33 -18.30 -3.34
C ALA A 66 16.02 -17.77 -4.62
N LEU A 67 16.82 -16.70 -4.51
CA LEU A 67 17.54 -16.17 -5.66
C LEU A 67 18.65 -17.15 -6.08
N PRO A 68 18.80 -17.42 -7.39
CA PRO A 68 19.84 -18.31 -7.89
C PRO A 68 21.24 -17.70 -7.76
N ASP A 69 21.33 -16.38 -7.67
CA ASP A 69 22.58 -15.64 -7.63
C ASP A 69 22.51 -14.46 -6.64
N PRO A 70 23.50 -14.29 -5.75
CA PRO A 70 23.53 -13.25 -4.74
C PRO A 70 23.77 -11.84 -5.30
N GLU A 71 24.27 -11.68 -6.53
CA GLU A 71 24.38 -10.36 -7.17
C GLU A 71 23.01 -9.80 -7.58
N LEU A 72 22.04 -10.67 -7.90
CA LEU A 72 20.65 -10.26 -8.13
C LEU A 72 20.05 -9.56 -6.91
N TRP A 73 20.40 -10.02 -5.71
CA TRP A 73 20.00 -9.38 -4.47
C TRP A 73 20.59 -7.98 -4.33
N ARG A 74 21.87 -7.79 -4.71
CA ARG A 74 22.51 -6.47 -4.70
C ARG A 74 21.80 -5.49 -5.63
N MET A 75 21.34 -5.94 -6.80
CA MET A 75 20.54 -5.13 -7.73
C MET A 75 19.14 -4.81 -7.20
N LEU A 76 18.52 -5.73 -6.48
CA LEU A 76 17.23 -5.53 -5.82
C LEU A 76 17.36 -4.53 -4.66
N SER A 77 18.42 -4.68 -3.84
CA SER A 77 18.71 -4.03 -2.56
C SER A 77 17.64 -4.19 -1.47
N LYS A 78 16.39 -4.42 -1.86
CA LYS A 78 15.23 -4.70 -1.00
C LYS A 78 14.18 -5.49 -1.80
N PRO A 79 13.25 -6.20 -1.13
CA PRO A 79 12.12 -6.84 -1.79
C PRO A 79 11.23 -5.79 -2.48
N ASP A 80 11.40 -5.64 -3.79
CA ASP A 80 10.62 -4.72 -4.61
C ASP A 80 9.83 -5.50 -5.66
N THR A 81 8.50 -5.46 -5.54
CA THR A 81 7.55 -6.17 -6.43
C THR A 81 7.79 -5.89 -7.90
N SER A 82 8.15 -4.65 -8.26
CA SER A 82 8.37 -4.26 -9.65
C SER A 82 9.65 -4.88 -10.21
N LYS A 83 10.73 -4.90 -9.41
CA LYS A 83 11.99 -5.53 -9.81
C LYS A 83 11.88 -7.06 -9.87
N ILE A 84 11.20 -7.68 -8.91
CA ILE A 84 10.94 -9.13 -8.90
C ILE A 84 10.12 -9.52 -10.14
N ALA A 85 9.08 -8.74 -10.48
CA ALA A 85 8.31 -8.95 -11.70
C ALA A 85 9.16 -8.85 -12.97
N SER A 86 10.14 -7.93 -13.02
CA SER A 86 11.09 -7.86 -14.14
C SER A 86 11.99 -9.09 -14.23
N LEU A 87 12.50 -9.60 -13.10
CA LEU A 87 13.33 -10.81 -13.07
C LEU A 87 12.56 -12.06 -13.50
N LEU A 88 11.28 -12.18 -13.12
CA LEU A 88 10.38 -13.23 -13.59
C LEU A 88 10.16 -13.13 -15.10
N LYS A 89 9.89 -11.92 -15.62
CA LYS A 89 9.70 -11.69 -17.06
C LYS A 89 10.96 -12.01 -17.88
N LEU A 90 12.13 -11.74 -17.31
CA LEU A 90 13.42 -12.08 -17.92
C LEU A 90 13.79 -13.55 -17.74
N ASN A 91 12.92 -14.36 -17.12
CA ASN A 91 13.15 -15.79 -16.84
C ASN A 91 14.41 -16.06 -16.00
N VAL A 92 14.88 -15.05 -15.26
CA VAL A 92 16.06 -15.15 -14.38
C VAL A 92 15.68 -15.90 -13.09
N ILE A 93 14.44 -15.73 -12.65
CA ILE A 93 13.85 -16.44 -11.51
C ILE A 93 12.50 -17.03 -11.95
N SER A 94 12.12 -18.16 -11.36
CA SER A 94 10.85 -18.82 -11.64
C SER A 94 9.80 -18.49 -10.58
N GLU A 95 8.53 -18.43 -10.99
CA GLU A 95 7.42 -18.13 -10.06
C GLU A 95 7.33 -19.17 -8.93
N GLU A 96 7.61 -20.44 -9.24
CA GLU A 96 7.62 -21.55 -8.28
C GLU A 96 8.63 -21.34 -7.14
N ARG A 97 9.76 -20.70 -7.42
CA ARG A 97 10.83 -20.44 -6.45
C ARG A 97 10.46 -19.33 -5.48
N ILE A 98 9.74 -18.32 -5.96
CA ILE A 98 9.38 -17.16 -5.14
C ILE A 98 8.01 -17.31 -4.47
N LYS A 99 7.19 -18.29 -4.85
CA LYS A 99 5.82 -18.41 -4.29
C LYS A 99 5.80 -18.54 -2.77
N ASP A 100 6.82 -19.19 -2.20
CA ASP A 100 6.96 -19.41 -0.75
C ASP A 100 7.74 -18.29 -0.05
N THR A 101 8.20 -17.28 -0.81
CA THR A 101 8.97 -16.14 -0.30
C THR A 101 8.11 -14.91 -0.06
N TYR A 102 6.84 -14.91 -0.46
CA TYR A 102 5.92 -13.84 -0.13
C TYR A 102 4.65 -14.35 0.54
N ALA A 103 4.15 -13.54 1.47
CA ALA A 103 2.80 -13.68 1.97
C ALA A 103 1.89 -12.70 1.20
N THR A 104 0.76 -13.20 0.69
CA THR A 104 -0.28 -12.33 0.16
C THR A 104 -1.08 -11.77 1.33
N LYS A 105 -0.92 -10.47 1.59
CA LYS A 105 -1.75 -9.78 2.58
C LYS A 105 -2.86 -9.02 1.87
N THR A 106 -4.08 -9.30 2.30
CA THR A 106 -5.26 -8.59 1.85
C THR A 106 -5.32 -7.22 2.52
N VAL A 107 -5.08 -6.16 1.75
CA VAL A 107 -5.20 -4.78 2.23
C VAL A 107 -6.51 -4.20 1.71
N ARG A 108 -7.32 -3.67 2.63
CA ARG A 108 -8.57 -2.98 2.29
C ARG A 108 -8.26 -1.49 2.13
N LEU A 109 -8.31 -1.00 0.90
CA LEU A 109 -8.17 0.42 0.59
C LEU A 109 -9.57 1.04 0.46
N LEU A 110 -9.80 2.15 1.15
CA LEU A 110 -10.99 2.96 0.93
C LEU A 110 -10.72 3.89 -0.27
N GLN A 111 -11.52 3.76 -1.32
CA GLN A 111 -11.49 4.64 -2.48
C GLN A 111 -12.77 5.48 -2.50
N VAL A 112 -12.61 6.80 -2.61
CA VAL A 112 -13.72 7.75 -2.71
C VAL A 112 -13.52 8.53 -4.00
N ASP A 113 -14.43 8.33 -4.95
CA ASP A 113 -14.43 9.03 -6.25
C ASP A 113 -15.63 9.97 -6.31
N LYS A 114 -15.43 11.13 -6.94
CA LYS A 114 -16.52 12.07 -7.23
C LYS A 114 -17.22 11.61 -8.50
N LYS A 115 -18.55 11.56 -8.47
CA LYS A 115 -19.39 11.21 -9.61
C LYS A 115 -19.42 12.33 -10.65
#